data_AF-A0A974BND6-F1
#
_entry.id   AF-A0A974BND6-F1
#
_cell.length_a   1.000
_cell.length_b   1.000
_cell.length_c   1.000
_cell.angle_alpha   90.00
_cell.angle_beta   90.00
_cell.angle_gamma   90.00
#
_symmetry.space_group_name_H-M   'P 1'
#
loop_
_entity.id
_entity.type
_entity.pdbx_description
1 polymer ?
#
loop_
_entity_poly.entity_id
_entity_poly.type
_entity_poly.pdbx_seq_one_letter_code
_entity_poly.pdbx_strand_id
1 'polypeptide(L)'
;MEEVKVGCAVTPEVEEVTATVKTEPFNANELKEEKKMIKVGRPAPNFKAQAFFQGKFVNVSLEDYKGKWVYLCFYPGDFTFV
;
A
#
# COMPACT_ATOMS: atom_id res chain seq x y z
N MET A 1 -3.04 1.90 -13.80
CA MET A 1 -3.12 0.43 -13.91
C MET A 1 -2.13 -0.05 -14.95
N GLU A 2 -1.01 -0.59 -14.49
CA GLU A 2 0.04 -1.14 -15.36
C GLU A 2 0.01 -2.67 -15.25
N GLU A 3 0.05 -3.36 -16.39
CA GLU A 3 0.06 -4.83 -16.44
C GLU A 3 1.47 -5.36 -16.11
N VAL A 4 1.55 -6.28 -15.15
CA VAL A 4 2.82 -6.89 -14.73
C VAL A 4 2.98 -8.25 -15.43
N LYS A 5 4.09 -8.47 -16.13
CA LYS A 5 4.42 -9.78 -16.71
C LYS A 5 4.92 -10.71 -15.61
N VAL A 6 4.09 -11.68 -15.22
CA VAL A 6 4.42 -12.63 -14.16
C VAL A 6 5.06 -13.87 -14.77
N GLY A 7 6.34 -14.10 -14.47
CA GLY A 7 7.07 -15.35 -14.74
C GLY A 7 7.79 -15.79 -13.45
N CYS A 8 8.15 -17.07 -13.32
CA CYS A 8 8.81 -17.64 -12.13
C CYS A 8 10.23 -17.10 -11.85
N ALA A 9 10.60 -15.94 -12.39
CA ALA A 9 11.82 -15.23 -12.05
C ALA A 9 11.55 -14.27 -10.88
N VAL A 10 12.58 -14.12 -10.04
CA VAL A 10 12.69 -13.23 -8.88
C VAL A 10 11.82 -11.99 -9.01
N THR A 11 11.03 -11.72 -7.97
CA THR A 11 10.26 -10.49 -7.77
C THR A 11 11.06 -9.30 -8.31
N PRO A 12 10.51 -8.48 -9.24
CA PRO A 12 11.08 -7.16 -9.43
C PRO A 12 11.02 -6.50 -8.07
N GLU A 13 12.21 -6.21 -7.55
CA GLU A 13 12.52 -5.39 -6.39
C GLU A 13 11.28 -4.60 -5.98
N VAL A 14 10.68 -5.01 -4.86
CA VAL A 14 9.92 -4.07 -4.04
C VAL A 14 10.85 -2.88 -3.97
N GLU A 15 10.50 -1.73 -4.57
CA GLU A 15 11.33 -0.54 -4.52
C GLU A 15 11.72 -0.37 -3.06
N GLU A 16 12.95 -0.77 -2.79
CA GLU A 16 13.60 -0.55 -1.53
C GLU A 16 13.59 0.97 -1.45
N VAL A 17 12.83 1.49 -0.50
CA VAL A 17 12.82 2.90 -0.19
C VAL A 17 14.22 3.20 0.33
N THR A 18 15.14 3.40 -0.62
CA THR A 18 16.54 3.70 -0.39
C THR A 18 16.59 5.13 0.13
N ALA A 19 16.64 5.17 1.45
CA ALA A 19 17.25 6.18 2.29
C ALA A 19 17.73 7.48 1.60
N THR A 20 17.03 8.57 1.89
CA THR A 20 17.72 9.76 2.41
C THR A 20 17.24 10.02 3.83
N VAL A 21 17.65 9.13 4.73
CA VAL A 21 17.73 9.42 6.16
C VAL A 21 18.81 10.47 6.34
N LYS A 22 18.42 11.72 6.57
CA LYS A 22 19.31 12.67 7.25
C LYS A 22 19.47 12.15 8.67
N THR A 23 20.70 11.76 8.99
CA THR A 23 21.15 11.39 10.33
C THR A 23 21.07 12.61 11.22
N GLU A 24 20.07 12.63 12.10
CA GLU A 24 20.08 13.38 13.36
C GLU A 24 19.99 12.33 14.48
N PRO A 25 20.69 12.51 15.61
CA PRO A 25 20.76 11.50 16.66
C PRO A 25 19.36 11.26 17.24
N PHE A 26 18.79 10.07 16.98
CA PHE A 26 17.50 9.69 17.56
C PHE A 26 17.71 9.35 19.03
N ASN A 27 17.37 10.31 19.90
CA ASN A 27 17.34 10.15 21.34
C ASN A 27 16.24 9.13 21.69
N ALA A 28 16.63 8.06 22.38
CA ALA A 28 15.78 6.92 22.73
C ALA A 28 14.82 7.21 23.90
N ASN A 29 14.18 8.38 23.91
CA ASN A 29 13.17 8.74 24.89
C ASN A 29 11.97 9.39 24.18
N GLU A 30 10.80 8.78 24.38
CA GLU A 30 9.47 9.14 23.84
C GLU A 30 9.14 8.64 22.43
N LEU A 31 9.06 7.31 22.27
CA LEU A 31 8.07 6.73 21.36
C LEU A 31 6.69 6.91 22.00
N LYS A 32 6.15 8.12 21.90
CA LYS A 32 4.72 8.32 22.12
C LYS A 32 4.03 7.56 20.99
N GLU A 33 3.42 6.43 21.32
CA GLU A 33 2.62 5.62 20.39
C GLU A 33 1.39 6.43 19.96
N GLU A 34 1.59 7.40 19.06
CA GLU A 34 0.47 8.08 18.42
C GLU A 34 -0.13 7.12 17.40
N LYS A 35 -1.09 6.33 17.87
CA LYS A 35 -1.97 5.52 17.03
C LYS A 35 -2.76 6.44 16.11
N LYS A 36 -2.16 6.82 14.97
CA LYS A 36 -2.75 7.72 13.98
C LYS A 36 -3.90 7.01 13.29
N MET A 37 -5.08 7.12 13.89
CA MET A 37 -6.31 6.59 13.31
C MET A 37 -6.69 7.35 12.04
N ILE A 38 -7.27 6.65 11.07
CA ILE A 38 -7.88 7.26 9.89
C ILE A 38 -9.07 8.12 10.34
N LYS A 39 -9.18 9.34 9.81
CA LYS A 39 -10.23 10.29 10.16
C LYS A 39 -11.11 10.57 8.95
N VAL A 40 -12.43 10.54 9.16
CA VAL A 40 -13.42 10.94 8.15
C VAL A 40 -13.21 12.40 7.75
N GLY A 41 -13.41 12.73 6.48
CA GLY A 41 -13.24 14.08 5.93
C GLY A 41 -11.78 14.51 5.74
N ARG A 42 -10.80 13.67 6.10
CA ARG A 42 -9.40 13.85 5.70
C ARG A 42 -9.11 13.07 4.43
N PRO A 43 -8.10 13.47 3.64
CA PRO A 43 -7.64 12.67 2.50
C PRO A 43 -7.32 11.24 2.95
N ALA A 44 -7.78 10.27 2.16
CA ALA A 44 -7.46 8.87 2.41
C ALA A 44 -5.94 8.64 2.27
N PRO A 45 -5.33 7.77 3.09
CA PRO A 45 -3.93 7.41 2.95
C PRO A 45 -3.65 6.85 1.56
N ASN A 46 -2.57 7.31 0.93
CA ASN A 46 -2.18 6.81 -0.37
C ASN A 46 -1.65 5.38 -0.23
N PHE A 47 -1.92 4.53 -1.23
CA PHE A 47 -1.39 3.18 -1.28
C PHE A 47 -1.10 2.77 -2.73
N LYS A 48 -0.15 1.86 -2.88
CA LYS A 48 0.14 1.14 -4.11
C LYS A 48 0.26 -0.33 -3.77
N ALA A 49 -0.45 -1.19 -4.50
CA ALA A 49 -0.48 -2.62 -4.25
C ALA A 49 -0.58 -3.40 -5.56
N GLN A 50 -0.12 -4.65 -5.53
CA GLN A 50 -0.41 -5.62 -6.59
C GLN A 50 -1.83 -6.15 -6.41
N ALA A 51 -2.57 -6.26 -7.49
CA ALA A 51 -3.93 -6.79 -7.51
C ALA A 51 -4.12 -7.75 -8.68
N PHE A 52 -5.09 -8.65 -8.56
CA PHE A 52 -5.53 -9.50 -9.65
C PHE A 52 -6.84 -8.95 -10.22
N PHE A 53 -6.82 -8.54 -11.49
CA PHE A 53 -7.97 -7.94 -12.16
C PHE A 53 -8.11 -8.52 -13.57
N GLN A 54 -9.33 -9.00 -13.91
CA GLN A 54 -9.65 -9.55 -15.23
C GLN A 54 -8.66 -10.62 -15.74
N GLY A 55 -8.23 -11.52 -14.86
CA GLY A 55 -7.30 -12.59 -15.23
C GLY A 55 -5.82 -12.18 -15.29
N LYS A 56 -5.49 -10.94 -14.91
CA LYS A 56 -4.13 -10.39 -14.99
C LYS A 56 -3.67 -9.83 -13.65
N PHE A 57 -2.36 -9.84 -13.44
CA PHE A 57 -1.74 -9.12 -12.33
C PHE A 57 -1.44 -7.69 -12.75
N VAL A 58 -1.92 -6.73 -11.95
CA VAL A 58 -1.79 -5.30 -12.20
C VAL A 58 -1.29 -4.59 -10.95
N ASN A 59 -0.53 -3.51 -11.13
CA ASN A 59 -0.28 -2.57 -10.05
C ASN A 59 -1.42 -1.53 -10.01
N VAL A 60 -2.02 -1.39 -8.84
CA VAL A 60 -3.06 -0.40 -8.55
C VAL A 60 -2.55 0.61 -7.54
N SER A 61 -2.85 1.89 -7.78
CA SER A 61 -2.61 2.97 -6.83
C SER A 61 -3.93 3.68 -6.52
N LEU A 62 -4.05 4.31 -5.35
CA LEU A 62 -5.22 5.16 -5.06
C LEU A 62 -5.29 6.36 -6.02
N GLU A 63 -4.14 6.83 -6.51
CA GLU A 63 -4.05 7.98 -7.39
C GLU A 63 -4.69 7.74 -8.77
N ASP A 64 -4.63 6.50 -9.25
CA ASP A 64 -5.24 6.07 -10.52
C ASP A 64 -6.76 6.32 -10.55
N TYR A 65 -7.38 6.46 -9.39
CA TYR A 65 -8.83 6.65 -9.23
C TYR A 65 -9.25 8.07 -8.83
N LYS A 66 -8.33 9.05 -8.87
CA LYS A 66 -8.68 10.46 -8.62
C LYS A 66 -9.84 10.90 -9.53
N GLY A 67 -10.84 11.56 -8.94
CA GLY A 67 -12.04 12.02 -9.64
C GLY A 67 -13.16 10.98 -9.75
N LYS A 68 -12.96 9.75 -9.27
CA LYS A 68 -14.01 8.73 -9.16
C LYS A 68 -14.30 8.42 -7.69
N TRP A 69 -15.53 7.99 -7.40
CA TRP A 69 -15.84 7.39 -6.11
C TRP A 69 -15.23 6.00 -6.01
N VAL A 70 -14.58 5.72 -4.89
CA VAL A 70 -13.89 4.45 -4.63
C VAL A 70 -14.43 3.86 -3.33
N TYR A 71 -14.81 2.58 -3.38
CA TYR A 71 -15.08 1.78 -2.19
C TYR A 71 -13.88 0.85 -1.95
N LEU A 72 -13.30 0.90 -0.76
CA LEU A 72 -12.20 0.04 -0.34
C LEU A 72 -12.66 -0.83 0.83
N CYS A 73 -12.71 -2.15 0.63
CA CYS A 73 -13.15 -3.11 1.63
C CYS A 73 -11.98 -4.00 2.03
N PHE A 74 -11.75 -4.15 3.33
CA PHE A 74 -10.82 -5.13 3.89
C PHE A 74 -11.62 -6.33 4.38
N TYR A 75 -11.13 -7.54 4.10
CA TYR A 75 -11.70 -8.78 4.59
C TYR A 75 -10.61 -9.65 5.22
N PRO A 76 -10.94 -10.58 6.14
CA PRO A 76 -9.94 -11.22 7.00
C PRO A 76 -9.01 -12.21 6.31
N GLY A 77 -9.46 -12.89 5.26
CA GLY A 77 -8.62 -13.87 4.54
C GLY A 77 -9.39 -14.64 3.48
N ASP A 78 -8.63 -15.22 2.54
CA ASP A 78 -9.14 -16.11 1.49
C ASP A 78 -9.33 -17.54 2.02
N PHE A 79 -10.33 -18.25 1.50
CA PHE A 79 -10.62 -19.66 1.82
C PHE A 79 -10.78 -19.95 3.32
N THR A 80 -11.32 -19.01 4.08
CA THR A 80 -11.69 -19.20 5.48
C THR A 80 -13.08 -19.85 5.60
N PHE A 81 -13.41 -20.35 6.78
CA PHE A 81 -14.71 -20.95 7.08
C PHE A 81 -15.79 -19.87 7.25
N VAL A 82 -17.00 -20.15 6.73
CA VAL A 82 -18.24 -19.38 6.98
C VAL A 82 -19.14 -20.12 7.94
#